data_AF-A0A0C9SER7-F1
#
_entry.id   AF-A0A0C9SER7-F1
#
_cell.length_a   1.000
_cell.length_b   1.000
_cell.length_c   1.000
_cell.angle_alpha   90.00
_cell.angle_beta   90.00
_cell.angle_gamma   90.00
#
_symmetry.space_group_name_H-M   'P 1'
#
loop_
_entity.id
_entity.type
_entity.pdbx_description
1 polymer ?
#
loop_
_entity_poly.entity_id
_entity_poly.type
_entity_poly.pdbx_seq_one_letter_code
_entity_poly.pdbx_strand_id
1 'polypeptide(L)'
;MKLIAVLSVLLLAATFVSGYRPPNPICREPGRKTGRCKAFFLKWSYNPKSGLCEAFIYGGCRGTRNRFESCYACMRICAQKFTTKDREYCHQLTEKANKKYFRTAMPK
;
A
#
# COMPACT_ATOMS: atom_id res chain seq x y z
N MET A 1 -13.10 18.18 -42.45
CA MET A 1 -11.77 18.48 -41.85
C MET A 1 -11.70 18.22 -40.34
N LYS A 2 -12.72 18.53 -39.54
CA LYS A 2 -12.73 18.24 -38.08
C LYS A 2 -12.92 16.75 -37.73
N LEU A 3 -13.56 15.95 -38.58
CA LEU A 3 -13.84 14.53 -38.32
C LEU A 3 -12.58 13.63 -38.44
N ILE A 4 -11.72 13.92 -39.42
CA ILE A 4 -10.52 13.11 -39.71
C ILE A 4 -9.48 13.24 -38.59
N ALA A 5 -9.38 14.42 -37.96
CA ALA A 5 -8.47 14.69 -36.85
C ALA A 5 -8.88 13.99 -35.53
N VAL A 6 -10.19 13.77 -35.30
CA VAL A 6 -10.65 13.09 -34.08
C VAL A 6 -10.40 11.58 -34.16
N LEU A 7 -10.59 10.99 -35.35
CA LEU A 7 -10.30 9.57 -35.63
C LEU A 7 -8.79 9.25 -35.50
N SER A 8 -7.91 10.13 -35.97
CA SER A 8 -6.46 9.94 -35.84
C SER A 8 -5.95 10.12 -34.40
N VAL A 9 -6.54 11.03 -33.62
CA VAL A 9 -6.21 11.22 -32.19
C VAL A 9 -6.66 10.02 -31.34
N LEU A 10 -7.82 9.42 -31.65
CA LEU A 10 -8.31 8.23 -30.94
C LEU A 10 -7.44 6.99 -31.21
N LEU A 11 -6.93 6.82 -32.43
CA LEU A 11 -6.02 5.73 -32.78
C LEU A 11 -4.64 5.88 -32.13
N LEU A 12 -4.15 7.12 -31.96
CA LEU A 12 -2.92 7.40 -31.20
C LEU A 12 -3.12 7.22 -29.69
N ALA A 13 -4.27 7.59 -29.13
CA ALA A 13 -4.54 7.37 -27.70
C ALA A 13 -4.64 5.87 -27.34
N ALA A 14 -5.10 5.03 -28.28
CA ALA A 14 -5.22 3.59 -28.07
C ALA A 14 -3.88 2.84 -28.01
N THR A 15 -2.79 3.41 -28.54
CA THR A 15 -1.45 2.77 -28.58
C THR A 15 -0.53 3.15 -27.41
N PHE A 16 -0.89 4.16 -26.60
CA PHE A 16 -0.12 4.61 -25.43
C PHE A 16 -0.67 4.12 -24.07
N VAL A 17 -1.51 3.09 -24.03
CA VAL A 17 -2.16 2.61 -22.77
C VAL A 17 -1.31 1.57 -22.01
N SER A 18 -0.02 1.43 -22.29
CA SER A 18 0.80 0.32 -21.76
C SER A 18 1.35 0.50 -20.32
N GLY A 19 0.82 1.42 -19.50
CA GLY A 19 1.43 1.73 -18.19
C GLY A 19 0.51 2.18 -17.07
N TYR A 20 -0.79 2.30 -17.29
CA TYR A 20 -1.71 2.71 -16.22
C TYR A 20 -2.13 1.49 -15.39
N ARG A 21 -1.53 1.34 -14.21
CA ARG A 21 -2.04 0.40 -13.20
C ARG A 21 -3.09 1.12 -12.35
N PRO A 22 -4.38 0.78 -12.46
CA PRO A 22 -5.40 1.38 -11.61
C PRO A 22 -5.08 1.07 -10.14
N PRO A 23 -5.27 2.05 -9.22
CA PRO A 23 -5.03 1.82 -7.81
C PRO A 23 -5.94 0.70 -7.28
N ASN A 24 -5.36 -0.25 -6.54
CA ASN A 24 -6.12 -1.32 -5.93
C ASN A 24 -7.15 -0.70 -4.94
N PRO A 25 -8.46 -0.98 -5.08
CA PRO A 25 -9.50 -0.38 -4.22
C PRO A 25 -9.27 -0.57 -2.73
N ILE A 26 -8.62 -1.68 -2.33
CA ILE A 26 -8.27 -1.96 -0.94
C ILE A 26 -7.42 -0.83 -0.34
N CYS A 27 -6.56 -0.20 -1.12
CA CYS A 27 -5.65 0.85 -0.68
C CYS A 27 -6.37 2.19 -0.40
N ARG A 28 -7.64 2.30 -0.80
CA ARG A 28 -8.51 3.46 -0.51
C ARG A 28 -9.43 3.23 0.70
N GLU A 29 -9.50 2.01 1.22
CA GLU A 29 -10.23 1.76 2.45
C GLU A 29 -9.52 2.45 3.63
N PRO A 30 -10.25 2.83 4.70
CA PRO A 30 -9.63 3.41 5.90
C PRO A 30 -8.48 2.55 6.43
N GLY A 31 -7.28 3.12 6.49
CA GLY A 31 -6.11 2.48 7.05
C GLY A 31 -6.16 2.42 8.59
N ARG A 32 -5.21 1.69 9.18
CA ARG A 32 -4.98 1.62 10.64
C ARG A 32 -6.23 1.31 11.47
N LYS A 33 -7.12 0.47 10.95
CA LYS A 33 -8.34 0.03 11.67
C LYS A 33 -8.02 -1.12 12.62
N THR A 34 -7.83 -0.81 13.91
CA THR A 34 -7.63 -1.81 14.97
C THR A 34 -8.83 -2.74 15.13
N GLY A 35 -10.06 -2.26 14.96
CA GLY A 35 -11.26 -3.05 15.23
C GLY A 35 -11.58 -3.12 16.71
N ARG A 36 -12.55 -3.96 17.08
CA ARG A 36 -13.09 -4.04 18.46
C ARG A 36 -12.44 -5.11 19.34
N CYS A 37 -11.74 -6.06 18.73
CA CYS A 37 -11.05 -7.11 19.46
C CYS A 37 -9.73 -6.59 20.03
N LYS A 38 -9.17 -7.30 21.02
CA LYS A 38 -8.03 -6.85 21.83
C LYS A 38 -6.76 -7.68 21.64
N ALA A 39 -6.68 -8.48 20.58
CA ALA A 39 -5.44 -9.16 20.23
C ALA A 39 -4.39 -8.15 19.76
N PHE A 40 -3.12 -8.57 19.75
CA PHE A 40 -1.99 -7.70 19.43
C PHE A 40 -1.29 -8.21 18.17
N PHE A 41 -1.79 -7.83 17.00
CA PHE A 41 -1.18 -8.19 15.73
C PHE A 41 -0.55 -6.98 15.05
N LEU A 42 0.78 -6.97 14.91
CA LEU A 42 1.46 -5.98 14.08
C LEU A 42 1.08 -6.19 12.62
N LYS A 43 0.53 -5.15 11.99
CA LYS A 43 0.12 -5.14 10.59
C LYS A 43 0.50 -3.82 9.92
N TRP A 44 0.37 -3.75 8.61
CA TRP A 44 0.70 -2.57 7.80
C TRP A 44 -0.54 -2.12 7.02
N SER A 45 -0.74 -0.81 6.88
CA SER A 45 -1.83 -0.25 6.07
C SER A 45 -1.34 0.92 5.24
N TYR A 46 -1.82 1.05 4.01
CA TYR A 46 -1.47 2.13 3.11
C TYR A 46 -2.18 3.43 3.48
N ASN A 47 -1.44 4.53 3.46
CA ASN A 47 -1.97 5.88 3.59
C ASN A 47 -1.87 6.59 2.23
N PRO A 48 -2.99 6.82 1.53
CA PRO A 48 -2.97 7.44 0.20
C PRO A 48 -2.55 8.92 0.23
N LYS A 49 -2.60 9.58 1.39
CA LYS A 49 -2.15 10.97 1.52
C LYS A 49 -0.63 11.09 1.49
N SER A 50 0.07 10.17 2.16
CA SER A 50 1.54 10.14 2.15
C SER A 50 2.11 9.29 1.02
N GLY A 51 1.29 8.41 0.44
CA GLY A 51 1.74 7.43 -0.55
C GLY A 51 2.52 6.27 0.06
N LEU A 52 2.52 6.12 1.40
CA LEU A 52 3.35 5.19 2.15
C LEU A 52 2.52 4.25 3.03
N CYS A 53 3.11 3.10 3.37
CA CYS A 53 2.52 2.14 4.30
C CYS A 53 2.94 2.43 5.74
N GLU A 54 2.01 2.37 6.68
CA GLU A 54 2.24 2.63 8.10
C GLU A 54 1.99 1.37 8.94
N ALA A 55 2.80 1.14 9.97
CA ALA A 55 2.62 0.05 10.91
C ALA A 55 1.56 0.38 11.98
N PHE A 56 0.70 -0.58 12.31
CA PHE A 56 -0.33 -0.45 13.36
C PHE A 56 -0.65 -1.79 14.02
N ILE A 57 -1.34 -1.72 15.17
CA ILE A 57 -1.84 -2.92 15.86
C ILE A 57 -3.28 -3.20 15.42
N TYR A 58 -3.49 -4.38 14.86
CA TYR A 58 -4.79 -4.94 14.56
C TYR A 58 -5.28 -5.80 15.73
N GLY A 59 -6.51 -5.54 16.16
CA GLY A 59 -7.16 -6.18 17.29
C GLY A 59 -7.60 -7.62 17.05
N GLY A 60 -7.52 -8.13 15.82
CA GLY A 60 -7.87 -9.52 15.47
C GLY A 60 -9.26 -9.73 14.89
N CYS A 61 -10.14 -8.72 14.92
CA CYS A 61 -11.44 -8.82 14.25
C CYS A 61 -11.93 -7.49 13.66
N ARG A 62 -12.82 -7.60 12.65
CA ARG A 62 -13.38 -6.47 11.89
C ARG A 62 -12.25 -5.66 11.20
N GLY A 63 -12.50 -4.38 10.94
CA GLY A 63 -11.58 -3.52 10.21
C GLY A 63 -11.73 -3.64 8.70
N THR A 64 -10.69 -3.24 7.98
CA THR A 64 -10.66 -3.10 6.52
C THR A 64 -9.66 -4.08 5.92
N ARG A 65 -9.71 -4.23 4.59
CA ARG A 65 -8.73 -4.99 3.82
C ARG A 65 -7.43 -4.23 3.62
N ASN A 66 -7.39 -2.92 3.90
CA ASN A 66 -6.17 -2.11 3.94
C ASN A 66 -5.29 -2.51 5.14
N ARG A 67 -4.87 -3.77 5.15
CA ARG A 67 -4.19 -4.47 6.23
C ARG A 67 -3.37 -5.61 5.65
N PHE A 68 -2.06 -5.50 5.75
CA PHE A 68 -1.10 -6.42 5.16
C PHE A 68 -0.18 -6.99 6.23
N GLU A 69 0.45 -8.12 5.93
CA GLU A 69 1.39 -8.85 6.80
C GLU A 69 2.81 -8.28 6.81
N SER A 70 3.14 -7.40 5.86
CA SER A 70 4.45 -6.75 5.82
C SER A 70 4.36 -5.40 5.12
N CYS A 71 5.31 -4.51 5.41
CA CYS A 71 5.45 -3.25 4.67
C CYS A 71 5.65 -3.51 3.18
N TYR A 72 6.47 -4.50 2.83
CA TYR A 72 6.77 -4.85 1.44
C TYR A 72 5.49 -5.23 0.68
N ALA A 73 4.66 -6.12 1.23
CA ALA A 73 3.39 -6.51 0.62
C ALA A 73 2.46 -5.30 0.43
N CYS A 74 2.36 -4.46 1.45
CA CYS A 74 1.57 -3.23 1.39
C CYS A 74 2.05 -2.30 0.27
N MET A 75 3.35 -1.98 0.21
CA MET A 75 3.92 -1.08 -0.80
C MET A 75 3.79 -1.66 -2.22
N ARG A 76 4.02 -2.97 -2.39
CA ARG A 76 3.87 -3.65 -3.70
C ARG A 76 2.45 -3.63 -4.25
N ILE A 77 1.46 -3.68 -3.36
CA ILE A 77 0.04 -3.72 -3.74
C ILE A 77 -0.51 -2.30 -3.95
N CYS A 78 -0.10 -1.35 -3.12
CA CYS A 78 -0.74 -0.04 -3.03
C CYS A 78 0.05 1.12 -3.61
N ALA A 79 1.38 1.06 -3.65
CA ALA A 79 2.15 2.13 -4.27
C ALA A 79 1.98 2.09 -5.79
N GLN A 80 1.89 3.27 -6.41
CA GLN A 80 1.79 3.39 -7.87
C GLN A 80 3.04 2.82 -8.56
N LYS A 81 4.21 2.99 -7.92
CA LYS A 81 5.49 2.41 -8.32
C LYS A 81 6.17 1.87 -7.07
N PHE A 82 6.82 0.71 -7.17
CA PHE A 82 7.65 0.16 -6.11
C PHE A 82 9.11 0.26 -6.50
N THR A 83 9.88 1.01 -5.72
CA THR A 83 11.27 1.41 -5.99
C THR A 83 12.22 0.89 -4.92
N THR A 84 13.52 1.12 -5.11
CA THR A 84 14.54 0.85 -4.09
C THR A 84 14.33 1.67 -2.82
N LYS A 85 13.88 2.93 -2.95
CA LYS A 85 13.52 3.79 -1.81
C LYS A 85 12.41 3.19 -0.96
N ASP A 86 11.41 2.57 -1.59
CA ASP A 86 10.32 1.90 -0.87
C ASP A 86 10.81 0.65 -0.13
N ARG A 87 11.79 -0.07 -0.69
CA ARG A 87 12.43 -1.21 -0.02
C ARG A 87 13.18 -0.76 1.22
N GLU A 88 13.99 0.30 1.12
CA GLU A 88 14.74 0.87 2.23
C GLU A 88 13.80 1.42 3.32
N TYR A 89 12.77 2.17 2.92
CA TYR A 89 11.71 2.62 3.82
C TYR A 89 11.08 1.45 4.58
N CYS A 90 10.75 0.36 3.88
CA CYS A 90 10.15 -0.80 4.53
C CYS A 90 11.08 -1.53 5.50
N HIS A 91 12.40 -1.54 5.23
CA HIS A 91 13.39 -2.06 6.18
C HIS A 91 13.34 -1.25 7.48
N GLN A 92 13.53 0.07 7.37
CA GLN A 92 13.56 0.99 8.50
C GLN A 92 12.25 0.99 9.29
N LEU A 93 11.09 1.00 8.60
CA LEU A 93 9.79 0.98 9.24
C LEU A 93 9.56 -0.32 10.02
N THR A 94 9.97 -1.46 9.47
CA THR A 94 9.81 -2.77 10.12
C THR A 94 10.65 -2.85 11.39
N GLU A 95 11.91 -2.42 11.33
CA GLU A 95 12.78 -2.36 12.51
C GLU A 95 12.23 -1.42 13.58
N LYS A 96 11.80 -0.22 13.19
CA LYS A 96 11.20 0.77 14.10
C LYS A 96 9.93 0.22 14.75
N ALA A 97 9.09 -0.48 13.99
CA ALA A 97 7.87 -1.09 14.51
C ALA A 97 8.19 -2.24 15.48
N ASN A 98 9.15 -3.10 15.14
CA ASN A 98 9.56 -4.21 16.01
C ASN A 98 10.15 -3.72 17.32
N LYS A 99 11.07 -2.73 17.26
CA LYS A 99 11.63 -2.10 18.46
C LYS A 99 10.55 -1.46 19.33
N LYS A 100 9.56 -0.83 18.70
CA LYS A 100 8.45 -0.16 19.41
C LYS A 100 7.50 -1.14 20.07
N TYR A 101 7.06 -2.17 19.35
CA TYR A 101 5.93 -3.01 19.76
C TYR A 101 6.35 -4.35 20.38
N PHE A 102 7.58 -4.83 20.15
CA PHE A 102 8.04 -6.13 20.63
C PHE A 102 9.27 -6.09 21.54
N ARG A 103 9.92 -4.92 21.72
CA ARG A 103 11.06 -4.57 22.62
C ARG A 103 12.26 -5.54 22.80
N THR A 104 12.15 -6.87 22.70
CA THR A 104 13.20 -7.92 22.66
C THR A 104 12.47 -9.28 22.46
N ALA A 105 12.82 -10.25 21.62
CA ALA A 105 13.98 -10.57 20.81
C ALA A 105 13.53 -11.20 19.47
N MET A 106 14.26 -10.96 18.38
CA MET A 106 14.28 -11.89 17.25
C MET A 106 15.26 -13.01 17.61
N PRO A 107 14.83 -14.26 17.83
CA PRO A 107 15.74 -15.37 17.60
C PRO A 107 16.01 -15.45 16.09
N LYS A 108 17.30 -15.54 15.75
CA LYS A 108 17.80 -15.80 14.39
C LYS A 108 17.24 -17.11 13.84
#